data_AF-A0A257TL34-F1
#
_entry.id   AF-A0A257TL34-F1
#
_cell.length_a   1.000
_cell.length_b   1.000
_cell.length_c   1.000
_cell.angle_alpha   90.00
_cell.angle_beta   90.00
_cell.angle_gamma   90.00
#
_symmetry.space_group_name_H-M   'P 1'
#
loop_
_entity.id
_entity.type
_entity.pdbx_description
1 polymer ?
#
loop_
_entity_poly.entity_id
_entity_poly.type
_entity_poly.pdbx_seq_one_letter_code
_entity_poly.pdbx_strand_id
1 'polypeptide(L)'
;MLAMRLSLLIGGFIASSAASALASESTTATPAIDFNGQIRPILSNNCFQCHGPDVAQRKAGLRLDLRDEALRATESGVVVIVPRKPDESELVRRIFAADDERMPPADSNKHLTEAEKSRLKEWVAAGAPWQDHWSFIAPLRPALPTVSHAGWSRNAIDDFILSRLDKERLGPSPEANRPTLIRRLSLDLTGLPPTPEEVDRFVNDAAGDAYEELVERLLESPRYG
;
A
#
# COMPACT_ATOMS: atom_id res chain seq x y z
N MET A 1 84.66 -23.89 -40.36
CA MET A 1 84.40 -25.33 -40.07
C MET A 1 84.61 -25.55 -38.57
N LEU A 2 83.52 -25.63 -37.80
CA LEU A 2 83.29 -26.36 -36.53
C LEU A 2 82.00 -25.76 -35.92
N ALA A 3 80.83 -26.25 -36.30
CA ALA A 3 79.99 -27.15 -35.51
C ALA A 3 79.90 -26.80 -34.01
N MET A 4 78.75 -26.30 -33.56
CA MET A 4 77.95 -26.99 -32.53
C MET A 4 76.55 -26.36 -32.45
N ARG A 5 75.52 -27.16 -32.70
CA ARG A 5 74.12 -26.82 -32.40
C ARG A 5 73.85 -27.14 -30.94
N LEU A 6 73.20 -26.24 -30.21
CA LEU A 6 72.51 -26.59 -28.97
C LEU A 6 71.17 -25.86 -28.91
N SER A 7 70.12 -26.62 -29.20
CA SER A 7 68.74 -26.22 -29.00
C SER A 7 68.43 -26.24 -27.51
N LEU A 8 67.96 -25.13 -26.94
CA LEU A 8 67.34 -25.11 -25.61
C LEU A 8 65.90 -24.61 -25.75
N LEU A 9 64.98 -25.55 -25.53
CA LEU A 9 63.54 -25.31 -25.35
C LEU A 9 63.34 -24.67 -23.97
N ILE A 10 62.78 -23.46 -23.92
CA ILE A 10 62.25 -22.89 -22.68
C ILE A 10 60.75 -22.67 -22.89
N GLY A 11 59.96 -23.50 -22.20
CA GLY A 11 58.50 -23.49 -22.24
C GLY A 11 57.92 -22.22 -21.64
N GLY A 12 56.91 -21.67 -22.32
CA GLY A 12 56.13 -20.53 -21.85
C GLY A 12 55.20 -20.92 -20.70
N PHE A 13 55.35 -20.24 -19.57
CA PHE A 13 54.41 -20.28 -18.46
C PHE A 13 53.33 -19.21 -18.71
N ILE A 14 52.13 -19.62 -19.15
CA ILE A 14 50.98 -18.72 -19.29
C ILE A 14 50.31 -18.63 -17.92
N ALA A 15 50.54 -17.51 -17.21
CA ALA A 15 49.82 -17.19 -15.98
C ALA A 15 48.41 -16.69 -16.35
N SER A 16 47.40 -17.55 -16.17
CA SER A 16 46.00 -17.20 -16.36
C SER A 16 45.48 -16.51 -15.10
N SER A 17 45.30 -15.19 -15.15
CA SER A 17 44.76 -14.39 -14.05
C SER A 17 43.23 -14.45 -14.10
N ALA A 18 42.63 -15.28 -13.24
CA ALA A 18 41.18 -15.33 -13.07
C ALA A 18 40.70 -14.06 -12.33
N ALA A 19 40.07 -13.14 -13.05
CA ALA A 19 39.36 -12.02 -12.45
C ALA A 19 38.04 -12.52 -11.83
N SER A 20 38.01 -12.66 -10.51
CA SER A 20 36.77 -12.90 -9.77
C SER A 20 35.86 -11.68 -9.86
N ALA A 21 34.82 -11.78 -10.69
CA ALA A 21 33.70 -10.86 -10.65
C ALA A 21 32.93 -11.07 -9.33
N LEU A 22 33.05 -10.13 -8.40
CA LEU A 22 32.18 -10.04 -7.24
C LEU A 22 30.79 -9.66 -7.73
N ALA A 23 29.90 -10.64 -7.81
CA ALA A 23 28.48 -10.39 -7.96
C ALA A 23 27.97 -9.69 -6.69
N SER A 24 27.58 -8.43 -6.83
CA SER A 24 26.87 -7.70 -5.78
C SER A 24 25.47 -8.29 -5.70
N GLU A 25 25.23 -9.16 -4.71
CA GLU A 25 23.87 -9.55 -4.34
C GLU A 25 23.14 -8.31 -3.82
N SER A 26 22.29 -7.74 -4.67
CA SER A 26 21.28 -6.78 -4.26
C SER A 26 20.41 -7.45 -3.22
N THR A 27 20.67 -7.15 -1.95
CA THR A 27 19.76 -7.51 -0.86
C THR A 27 18.48 -6.75 -1.09
N THR A 28 17.48 -7.39 -1.69
CA THR A 28 16.10 -6.89 -1.70
C THR A 28 15.67 -6.85 -0.24
N ALA A 29 15.79 -5.68 0.39
CA ALA A 29 15.21 -5.43 1.69
C ALA A 29 13.74 -5.80 1.58
N THR A 30 13.32 -6.83 2.33
CA THR A 30 11.90 -7.13 2.49
C THR A 30 11.22 -5.83 2.89
N PRO A 31 10.24 -5.33 2.12
CA PRO A 31 9.60 -4.07 2.46
C PRO A 31 9.07 -4.17 3.88
N ALA A 32 9.44 -3.21 4.73
CA ALA A 32 9.02 -3.16 6.11
C ALA A 32 7.50 -3.28 6.18
N ILE A 33 6.99 -4.09 7.11
CA ILE A 33 5.55 -4.31 7.25
C ILE A 33 4.88 -2.99 7.64
N ASP A 34 3.98 -2.52 6.79
CA ASP A 34 3.17 -1.33 7.04
C ASP A 34 1.99 -1.71 7.93
N PHE A 35 2.12 -1.45 9.23
CA PHE A 35 1.09 -1.79 10.20
C PHE A 35 -0.24 -1.08 9.89
N ASN A 36 -0.22 0.21 9.57
CA ASN A 36 -1.44 0.98 9.34
C ASN A 36 -2.14 0.62 8.03
N GLY A 37 -1.39 0.35 6.96
CA GLY A 37 -1.97 -0.01 5.66
C GLY A 37 -2.31 -1.49 5.50
N GLN A 38 -1.60 -2.39 6.21
CA GLN A 38 -1.69 -3.83 5.95
C GLN A 38 -2.22 -4.65 7.13
N ILE A 39 -2.00 -4.24 8.39
CA ILE A 39 -2.31 -5.06 9.58
C ILE A 39 -3.53 -4.52 10.33
N ARG A 40 -3.52 -3.23 10.67
CA ARG A 40 -4.61 -2.57 11.39
C ARG A 40 -5.96 -2.74 10.70
N PRO A 41 -6.11 -2.66 9.35
CA PRO A 41 -7.40 -2.89 8.70
C PRO A 41 -7.91 -4.32 8.89
N ILE A 42 -7.02 -5.32 8.84
CA ILE A 42 -7.37 -6.72 9.09
C ILE A 42 -7.90 -6.88 10.51
N LEU A 43 -7.18 -6.36 11.51
CA LEU A 43 -7.57 -6.43 12.91
C LEU A 43 -8.85 -5.64 13.20
N SER A 44 -9.01 -4.46 12.60
CA SER A 44 -10.20 -3.63 12.77
C SER A 44 -11.45 -4.29 12.20
N ASN A 45 -11.34 -4.88 11.00
CA ASN A 45 -12.48 -5.48 10.32
C ASN A 45 -12.94 -6.79 10.94
N ASN A 46 -12.01 -7.53 11.55
CA ASN A 46 -12.24 -8.91 11.99
C ASN A 46 -12.15 -9.14 13.50
N CYS A 47 -11.49 -8.26 14.28
CA CYS A 47 -11.16 -8.53 15.68
C CYS A 47 -11.69 -7.47 16.67
N PHE A 48 -11.59 -6.18 16.35
CA PHE A 48 -11.83 -5.11 17.33
C PHE A 48 -13.27 -5.00 17.82
N GLN A 49 -14.25 -5.54 17.09
CA GLN A 49 -15.63 -5.57 17.56
C GLN A 49 -15.78 -6.35 18.88
N CYS A 50 -15.05 -7.46 19.05
CA CYS A 50 -15.09 -8.28 20.26
C CYS A 50 -13.84 -8.14 21.13
N HIS A 51 -12.71 -7.66 20.58
CA HIS A 51 -11.44 -7.53 21.30
C HIS A 51 -10.86 -6.12 21.17
N GLY A 52 -11.72 -5.11 21.25
CA GLY A 52 -11.35 -3.71 21.08
C GLY A 52 -11.87 -2.79 22.20
N PRO A 53 -12.08 -1.49 21.92
CA PRO A 53 -12.31 -0.49 22.96
C PRO A 53 -13.68 -0.58 23.63
N ASP A 54 -14.69 -1.14 22.97
CA ASP A 54 -16.05 -1.26 23.54
C ASP A 54 -16.09 -2.32 24.64
N VAL A 55 -16.22 -1.88 25.91
CA VAL A 55 -16.28 -2.77 27.09
C VAL A 55 -17.50 -3.70 27.04
N ALA A 56 -18.65 -3.23 26.52
CA ALA A 56 -19.88 -4.00 26.52
C ALA A 56 -19.83 -5.21 25.57
N GLN A 57 -19.06 -5.10 24.49
CA GLN A 57 -18.85 -6.18 23.51
C GLN A 57 -17.56 -6.97 23.75
N ARG A 58 -16.72 -6.53 24.69
CA ARG A 58 -15.37 -7.07 24.88
C ARG A 58 -15.42 -8.48 25.46
N LYS A 59 -14.86 -9.43 24.71
CA LYS A 59 -14.66 -10.81 25.13
C LYS A 59 -13.27 -10.99 25.73
N ALA A 60 -13.19 -11.80 26.79
CA ALA A 60 -11.96 -12.17 27.49
C ALA A 60 -11.12 -10.99 28.01
N GLY A 61 -11.71 -9.80 28.19
CA GLY A 61 -10.99 -8.60 28.61
C GLY A 61 -9.92 -8.10 27.63
N LEU A 62 -9.77 -8.74 26.46
CA LEU A 62 -8.66 -8.55 25.55
C LEU A 62 -8.79 -7.25 24.73
N ARG A 63 -7.67 -6.52 24.60
CA ARG A 63 -7.54 -5.29 23.81
C ARG A 63 -6.49 -5.47 22.70
N LEU A 64 -6.92 -5.90 21.53
CA LEU A 64 -6.08 -5.99 20.33
C LEU A 64 -5.87 -4.64 19.65
N ASP A 65 -6.59 -3.60 20.05
CA ASP A 65 -6.44 -2.24 19.53
C ASP A 65 -5.29 -1.47 20.21
N LEU A 66 -4.81 -1.96 21.35
CA LEU A 66 -3.71 -1.37 22.12
C LEU A 66 -2.51 -2.32 22.10
N ARG A 67 -1.35 -1.80 21.67
CA ARG A 67 -0.10 -2.58 21.55
C ARG A 67 0.26 -3.30 22.84
N ASP A 68 0.37 -2.56 23.94
CA ASP A 68 0.91 -3.11 25.19
C ASP A 68 -0.04 -4.12 25.83
N GLU A 69 -1.35 -3.97 25.60
CA GLU A 69 -2.35 -4.95 26.03
C GLU A 69 -2.37 -6.21 25.14
N ALA A 70 -2.08 -6.09 23.84
CA ALA A 70 -2.01 -7.23 22.94
C ALA A 70 -0.75 -8.10 23.14
N LEU A 71 0.32 -7.50 23.69
CA LEU A 71 1.61 -8.16 23.93
C LEU A 71 1.76 -8.74 25.34
N ARG A 72 0.96 -8.31 26.31
CA ARG A 72 0.98 -8.86 27.68
C ARG A 72 0.23 -10.19 27.75
N ALA A 73 0.50 -10.92 28.82
CA ALA A 73 -0.32 -12.06 29.19
C ALA A 73 -1.73 -11.60 29.60
N THR A 74 -2.74 -12.35 29.15
CA THR A 74 -4.12 -12.26 29.66
C THR A 74 -4.18 -12.68 31.13
N GLU A 75 -5.33 -12.50 31.77
CA GLU A 75 -5.58 -12.98 33.14
C GLU A 75 -5.39 -14.51 33.28
N SER A 76 -5.59 -15.25 32.18
CA SER A 76 -5.36 -16.70 32.10
C SER A 76 -3.90 -17.09 31.83
N GLY A 77 -2.98 -16.12 31.77
CA GLY A 77 -1.56 -16.36 31.52
C GLY A 77 -1.19 -16.58 30.05
N VAL A 78 -2.14 -16.42 29.12
CA VAL A 78 -1.92 -16.61 27.68
C VAL A 78 -1.40 -15.32 27.05
N VAL A 79 -0.30 -15.40 26.32
CA VAL A 79 0.20 -14.25 25.54
C VAL A 79 -0.39 -14.30 24.14
N VAL A 80 -1.15 -13.27 23.76
CA VAL A 80 -1.88 -13.30 22.48
C VAL A 80 -0.95 -13.12 21.29
N ILE A 81 0.03 -12.24 21.43
CA ILE A 81 1.04 -11.97 20.42
C ILE A 81 2.42 -12.07 21.06
N VAL A 82 3.21 -13.05 20.64
CA VAL A 82 4.60 -13.24 21.05
C VAL A 82 5.50 -12.78 19.90
N PRO A 83 6.14 -11.60 20.01
CA PRO A 83 7.00 -11.06 18.95
C PRO A 83 8.06 -12.07 18.51
N ARG A 84 8.28 -12.18 17.19
CA ARG A 84 9.27 -13.08 16.55
C ARG A 84 8.92 -14.57 16.67
N LYS A 85 7.80 -14.91 17.31
CA LYS A 85 7.41 -16.29 17.60
C LYS A 85 5.94 -16.55 17.21
N PRO A 86 5.65 -16.62 15.89
CA PRO A 86 4.29 -16.84 15.41
C PRO A 86 3.69 -18.14 15.95
N ASP A 87 4.47 -19.22 16.05
CA ASP A 87 3.96 -20.52 16.49
C ASP A 87 3.69 -20.58 18.01
N GLU A 88 4.24 -19.65 18.80
CA GLU A 88 3.93 -19.47 20.23
C GLU A 88 2.80 -18.43 20.45
N SER A 89 2.30 -17.79 19.39
CA SER A 89 1.30 -16.72 19.50
C SER A 89 -0.12 -17.25 19.36
N GLU A 90 -0.95 -17.05 20.39
CA GLU A 90 -2.35 -17.49 20.40
C GLU A 90 -3.16 -16.89 19.25
N LEU A 91 -2.86 -15.64 18.85
CA LEU A 91 -3.46 -15.01 17.67
C LEU A 91 -3.29 -15.89 16.43
N VAL A 92 -2.06 -16.33 16.15
CA VAL A 92 -1.74 -17.13 14.96
C VAL A 92 -2.40 -18.51 15.07
N ARG A 93 -2.37 -19.14 16.24
CA ARG A 93 -3.03 -20.43 16.45
C ARG A 93 -4.54 -20.34 16.13
N ARG A 94 -5.24 -19.35 16.67
CA ARG A 94 -6.70 -19.21 16.52
C ARG A 94 -7.15 -18.84 15.12
N ILE A 95 -6.39 -18.03 14.37
CA ILE A 95 -6.78 -17.67 12.99
C ILE A 95 -6.64 -18.86 12.02
N PHE A 96 -5.82 -19.86 12.36
CA PHE A 96 -5.64 -21.10 11.60
C PHE A 96 -6.38 -22.31 12.17
N ALA A 97 -7.00 -22.19 13.35
CA ALA A 97 -7.79 -23.26 13.94
C ALA A 97 -9.03 -23.57 13.09
N ALA A 98 -9.45 -24.83 13.11
CA ALA A 98 -10.61 -25.34 12.38
C ALA A 98 -11.79 -25.71 13.29
N ASP A 99 -11.60 -25.63 14.60
CA ASP A 99 -12.56 -25.96 15.65
C ASP A 99 -13.29 -24.70 16.16
N ASP A 100 -13.99 -24.84 17.28
CA ASP A 100 -14.72 -23.79 17.97
C ASP A 100 -13.81 -22.71 18.59
N GLU A 101 -12.51 -22.97 18.69
CA GLU A 101 -11.54 -21.97 19.16
C GLU A 101 -11.11 -20.99 18.06
N ARG A 102 -11.50 -21.26 16.81
CA ARG A 102 -11.22 -20.40 15.65
C ARG A 102 -11.67 -18.97 15.89
N MET A 103 -10.80 -18.03 15.53
CA MET A 103 -11.12 -16.60 15.51
C MET A 103 -10.96 -16.01 14.09
N PRO A 104 -11.89 -15.16 13.63
CA PRO A 104 -13.18 -14.84 14.27
C PRO A 104 -14.11 -16.07 14.35
N PRO A 105 -15.02 -16.13 15.35
CA PRO A 105 -15.97 -17.23 15.50
C PRO A 105 -16.88 -17.36 14.27
N ALA A 106 -17.33 -18.57 13.93
CA ALA A 106 -18.14 -18.82 12.74
C ALA A 106 -19.48 -18.06 12.74
N ASP A 107 -20.06 -17.82 13.92
CA ASP A 107 -21.31 -17.08 14.12
C ASP A 107 -21.15 -15.55 14.03
N SER A 108 -19.92 -15.03 13.96
CA SER A 108 -19.65 -13.59 13.85
C SER A 108 -19.87 -13.01 12.45
N ASN A 109 -20.08 -13.86 11.43
CA ASN A 109 -20.11 -13.48 10.01
C ASN A 109 -18.83 -12.74 9.54
N LYS A 110 -17.71 -12.90 10.26
CA LYS A 110 -16.39 -12.37 9.88
C LYS A 110 -15.49 -13.52 9.44
N HIS A 111 -14.73 -13.30 8.37
CA HIS A 111 -13.85 -14.31 7.81
C HIS A 111 -12.54 -13.68 7.36
N LEU A 112 -11.43 -14.26 7.82
CA LEU A 112 -10.10 -13.97 7.30
C LEU A 112 -9.84 -14.81 6.05
N THR A 113 -9.38 -14.16 4.99
CA THR A 113 -8.80 -14.82 3.83
C THR A 113 -7.44 -15.44 4.18
N GLU A 114 -6.98 -16.44 3.43
CA GLU A 114 -5.66 -17.04 3.64
C GLU A 114 -4.51 -16.02 3.48
N ALA A 115 -4.68 -15.03 2.61
CA ALA A 115 -3.73 -13.93 2.45
C ALA A 115 -3.64 -13.05 3.71
N GLU A 116 -4.78 -12.71 4.33
CA GLU A 116 -4.80 -11.95 5.58
C GLU A 116 -4.22 -12.75 6.75
N LYS A 117 -4.54 -14.04 6.86
CA LYS A 117 -3.94 -14.90 7.90
C LYS A 117 -2.42 -14.98 7.75
N SER A 118 -1.95 -15.18 6.52
CA SER A 118 -0.51 -15.21 6.21
C SER A 118 0.16 -13.89 6.55
N ARG A 119 -0.47 -12.76 6.22
CA ARG A 119 0.04 -11.43 6.53
C ARG A 119 0.12 -11.16 8.04
N LEU A 120 -0.86 -11.59 8.83
CA LEU A 120 -0.79 -11.52 10.29
C LEU A 120 0.34 -12.40 10.84
N LYS A 121 0.54 -13.61 10.31
CA LYS A 121 1.64 -14.49 10.70
C LYS A 121 3.01 -13.88 10.41
N GLU A 122 3.20 -13.32 9.21
CA GLU A 122 4.41 -12.60 8.78
C GLU A 122 4.69 -11.41 9.71
N TRP A 123 3.66 -10.65 10.07
CA TRP A 123 3.77 -9.53 11.00
C TRP A 123 4.26 -9.94 12.38
N VAL A 124 3.70 -11.00 12.95
CA VAL A 124 4.18 -11.54 14.23
C VAL A 124 5.63 -12.02 14.11
N ALA A 125 5.97 -12.73 13.04
CA ALA A 125 7.34 -13.20 12.76
C ALA A 125 8.36 -12.06 12.63
N ALA A 126 7.94 -10.92 12.08
CA ALA A 126 8.76 -9.71 11.99
C ALA A 126 8.96 -9.00 13.34
N GLY A 127 8.37 -9.50 14.43
CA GLY A 127 8.44 -8.89 15.75
C GLY A 127 7.23 -8.02 16.10
N ALA A 128 6.13 -8.17 15.38
CA ALA A 128 4.91 -7.39 15.54
C ALA A 128 5.17 -5.86 15.60
N PRO A 129 5.90 -5.29 14.61
CA PRO A 129 6.10 -3.84 14.58
C PRO A 129 4.76 -3.12 14.57
N TRP A 130 4.59 -2.19 15.50
CA TRP A 130 3.33 -1.47 15.72
C TRP A 130 3.52 -0.01 15.36
N GLN A 131 2.49 0.61 14.81
CA GLN A 131 2.47 2.03 14.52
C GLN A 131 1.28 2.67 15.23
N ASP A 132 1.46 3.92 15.67
CA ASP A 132 0.34 4.74 16.14
C ASP A 132 -0.72 4.90 15.05
N HIS A 133 -1.90 5.35 15.44
CA HIS A 133 -2.94 5.66 14.45
C HIS A 133 -2.40 6.70 13.46
N TRP A 134 -2.71 6.53 12.17
CA TRP A 134 -2.15 7.36 11.08
C TRP A 134 -2.34 8.88 11.32
N SER A 135 -3.39 9.28 12.03
CA SER A 135 -3.68 10.67 12.37
C SER A 135 -2.70 11.29 13.37
N PHE A 136 -1.91 10.49 14.08
CA PHE A 136 -0.88 10.93 15.04
C PHE A 136 0.54 10.80 14.49
N ILE A 137 0.69 10.29 13.27
CA ILE A 137 1.99 10.17 12.59
C ILE A 137 2.11 11.35 11.63
N ALA A 138 3.19 12.12 11.75
CA ALA A 138 3.44 13.23 10.83
C ALA A 138 3.55 12.70 9.39
N PRO A 139 2.75 13.23 8.43
CA PRO A 139 2.82 12.80 7.05
C PRO A 139 4.17 13.21 6.46
N LEU A 140 4.83 12.25 5.80
CA LEU A 140 6.04 12.49 5.03
C LEU A 140 5.68 12.61 3.55
N ARG A 141 6.34 13.53 2.84
CA ARG A 141 6.15 13.65 1.39
C ARG A 141 6.80 12.45 0.70
N PRO A 142 6.04 11.57 0.04
CA PRO A 142 6.64 10.45 -0.69
C PRO A 142 7.39 10.94 -1.93
N ALA A 143 8.35 10.14 -2.40
CA ALA A 143 8.94 10.36 -3.71
C ALA A 143 7.88 10.13 -4.81
N LEU A 144 7.98 10.89 -5.89
CA LEU A 144 7.11 10.70 -7.05
C LEU A 144 7.46 9.37 -7.74
N PRO A 145 6.47 8.58 -8.17
CA PRO A 145 6.73 7.34 -8.88
C PRO A 145 7.23 7.62 -10.29
N THR A 146 8.07 6.74 -10.82
CA THR A 146 8.44 6.76 -12.23
C THR A 146 7.28 6.22 -13.06
N VAL A 147 6.83 6.97 -14.07
CA VAL A 147 5.68 6.62 -14.91
C VAL A 147 6.03 6.58 -16.39
N SER A 148 5.29 5.77 -17.15
CA SER A 148 5.50 5.55 -18.58
C SER A 148 5.24 6.80 -19.45
N HIS A 149 4.18 7.56 -19.12
CA HIS A 149 3.64 8.64 -19.94
C HIS A 149 3.57 9.98 -19.18
N ALA A 150 4.73 10.52 -18.79
CA ALA A 150 4.83 11.77 -18.03
C ALA A 150 4.12 12.98 -18.69
N GLY A 151 3.91 12.98 -20.00
CA GLY A 151 3.19 14.05 -20.71
C GLY A 151 1.66 14.06 -20.49
N TRP A 152 1.08 13.01 -19.92
CA TRP A 152 -0.33 13.00 -19.50
C TRP A 152 -0.53 13.65 -18.13
N SER A 153 0.47 13.53 -17.25
CA SER A 153 0.44 14.12 -15.91
C SER A 153 0.39 15.65 -15.99
N ARG A 154 -0.65 16.25 -15.42
CA ARG A 154 -0.79 17.71 -15.25
C ARG A 154 -0.21 18.15 -13.90
N ASN A 155 -0.20 17.27 -12.90
CA ASN A 155 0.38 17.51 -11.58
C ASN A 155 0.94 16.22 -10.94
N ALA A 156 1.57 16.36 -9.78
CA ALA A 156 2.22 15.27 -9.07
C ALA A 156 1.29 14.12 -8.64
N ILE A 157 -0.02 14.36 -8.46
CA ILE A 157 -1.01 13.32 -8.12
C ILE A 157 -1.21 12.37 -9.30
N ASP A 158 -1.16 12.92 -10.53
CA ASP A 158 -1.37 12.14 -11.76
C ASP A 158 -0.29 11.06 -11.94
N ASP A 159 0.92 11.29 -11.45
CA ASP A 159 2.00 10.29 -11.44
C ASP A 159 1.63 9.06 -10.59
N PHE A 160 0.98 9.27 -9.44
CA PHE A 160 0.51 8.15 -8.60
C PHE A 160 -0.64 7.39 -9.27
N ILE A 161 -1.52 8.09 -9.98
CA ILE A 161 -2.61 7.47 -10.75
C ILE A 161 -2.03 6.64 -11.89
N LEU A 162 -1.13 7.21 -12.69
CA LEU A 162 -0.45 6.51 -13.78
C LEU A 162 0.34 5.30 -13.28
N SER A 163 1.07 5.44 -12.17
CA SER A 163 1.81 4.32 -11.60
C SER A 163 0.91 3.13 -11.27
N ARG A 164 -0.30 3.40 -10.76
CA ARG A 164 -1.31 2.35 -10.51
C ARG A 164 -1.87 1.78 -11.81
N LEU A 165 -2.19 2.62 -12.80
CA LEU A 165 -2.68 2.19 -14.10
C LEU A 165 -1.67 1.32 -14.83
N ASP A 166 -0.39 1.73 -14.87
CA ASP A 166 0.73 0.97 -15.46
C ASP A 166 0.83 -0.43 -14.82
N LYS A 167 0.76 -0.51 -13.48
CA LYS A 167 0.80 -1.79 -12.74
C LYS A 167 -0.35 -2.72 -13.14
N GLU A 168 -1.53 -2.17 -13.36
CA GLU A 168 -2.73 -2.90 -13.76
C GLU A 168 -2.85 -3.06 -15.29
N ARG A 169 -1.87 -2.56 -16.06
CA ARG A 169 -1.85 -2.56 -17.54
C ARG A 169 -3.06 -1.84 -18.15
N LEU A 170 -3.47 -0.74 -17.53
CA LEU A 170 -4.54 0.13 -18.00
C LEU A 170 -3.95 1.46 -18.48
N GLY A 171 -4.65 2.14 -19.38
CA GLY A 171 -4.33 3.50 -19.80
C GLY A 171 -5.37 4.51 -19.28
N PRO A 172 -5.03 5.81 -19.22
CA PRO A 172 -6.00 6.84 -18.89
C PRO A 172 -7.16 6.89 -19.89
N SER A 173 -8.35 7.19 -19.39
CA SER A 173 -9.50 7.50 -20.25
C SER A 173 -9.30 8.83 -20.97
N PRO A 174 -9.80 8.97 -22.22
CA PRO A 174 -9.80 10.26 -22.89
C PRO A 174 -10.66 11.27 -22.13
N GLU A 175 -10.32 12.55 -22.27
CA GLU A 175 -11.12 13.64 -21.71
C GLU A 175 -12.52 13.67 -22.34
N ALA A 176 -13.53 13.93 -21.51
CA ALA A 176 -14.90 14.02 -21.99
C ALA A 176 -15.11 15.30 -22.82
N ASN A 177 -16.11 15.28 -23.72
CA ASN A 177 -16.46 16.48 -24.48
C ASN A 177 -16.97 17.61 -23.57
N ARG A 178 -16.86 18.87 -24.04
CA ARG A 178 -17.22 20.06 -23.26
C ARG A 178 -18.64 20.03 -22.67
N PRO A 179 -19.71 19.65 -23.42
CA PRO A 179 -21.06 19.54 -22.85
C PRO A 179 -21.14 18.53 -21.70
N THR A 180 -20.42 17.41 -21.81
CA THR A 180 -20.38 16.39 -20.74
C THR A 180 -19.62 16.90 -19.52
N LEU A 181 -18.51 17.62 -19.72
CA LEU A 181 -17.69 18.17 -18.63
C LEU A 181 -18.49 19.16 -17.78
N ILE A 182 -19.11 20.18 -18.38
CA ILE A 182 -19.89 21.15 -17.60
C ILE A 182 -21.05 20.48 -16.87
N ARG A 183 -21.76 19.55 -17.53
CA ARG A 183 -22.87 18.85 -16.89
C ARG A 183 -22.41 18.07 -15.66
N ARG A 184 -21.30 17.34 -15.74
CA ARG A 184 -20.74 16.57 -14.60
C ARG A 184 -20.31 17.53 -13.49
N LEU A 185 -19.53 18.54 -13.83
CA LEU A 185 -18.97 19.47 -12.87
C LEU A 185 -20.05 20.26 -12.12
N SER A 186 -21.08 20.75 -12.81
CA SER A 186 -22.21 21.45 -12.17
C SER A 186 -22.98 20.54 -11.20
N LEU A 187 -23.23 19.28 -11.58
CA LEU A 187 -23.91 18.33 -10.70
C LEU A 187 -23.04 17.95 -9.49
N ASP A 188 -21.74 17.74 -9.69
CA ASP A 188 -20.83 17.35 -8.63
C ASP A 188 -20.60 18.47 -7.61
N LEU A 189 -20.50 19.72 -8.07
CA LEU A 189 -20.24 20.87 -7.20
C LEU A 189 -21.53 21.48 -6.62
N THR A 190 -22.60 21.61 -7.40
CA THR A 190 -23.81 22.36 -6.98
C THR A 190 -25.06 21.50 -6.84
N GLY A 191 -25.00 20.23 -7.22
CA GLY A 191 -26.16 19.33 -7.23
C GLY A 191 -27.21 19.65 -8.31
N LEU A 192 -26.96 20.65 -9.16
CA LEU A 192 -27.90 21.16 -10.16
C LEU A 192 -27.32 21.06 -11.58
N PRO A 193 -28.17 20.83 -12.59
CA PRO A 193 -27.72 20.90 -13.99
C PRO A 193 -27.36 22.34 -14.37
N PRO A 194 -26.40 22.54 -15.30
CA PRO A 194 -26.07 23.87 -15.80
C PRO A 194 -27.24 24.46 -16.61
N THR A 195 -27.35 25.78 -16.67
CA THR A 195 -28.30 26.43 -17.58
C THR A 195 -27.79 26.36 -19.02
N PRO A 196 -28.68 26.49 -20.03
CA PRO A 196 -28.25 26.57 -21.43
C PRO A 196 -27.19 27.66 -21.67
N GLU A 197 -27.33 28.82 -21.02
CA GLU A 197 -26.38 29.94 -21.16
C GLU A 197 -25.00 29.62 -20.57
N GLU A 198 -24.96 28.88 -19.47
CA GLU A 198 -23.69 28.40 -18.87
C GLU A 198 -23.01 27.38 -19.77
N VAL A 199 -23.80 26.47 -20.36
CA VAL A 199 -23.30 25.49 -21.36
C VAL A 199 -22.74 26.21 -22.56
N ASP A 200 -23.49 27.13 -23.16
CA ASP A 200 -23.04 27.87 -24.35
C ASP A 200 -21.78 28.69 -24.07
N ARG A 201 -21.71 29.35 -22.90
CA ARG A 201 -20.52 30.07 -22.48
C ARG A 201 -19.31 29.15 -22.41
N PHE A 202 -19.41 28.03 -21.71
CA PHE A 202 -18.29 27.11 -21.57
C PHE A 202 -17.95 26.43 -22.90
N VAL A 203 -18.92 25.89 -23.65
CA VAL A 203 -18.64 25.14 -24.87
C VAL A 203 -17.91 26.00 -25.91
N ASN A 204 -18.20 27.29 -26.00
CA ASN A 204 -17.59 28.21 -26.96
C ASN A 204 -16.35 28.94 -26.43
N ASP A 205 -15.96 28.71 -25.17
CA ASP A 205 -14.77 29.32 -24.60
C ASP A 205 -13.49 28.63 -25.09
N ALA A 206 -12.67 29.36 -25.84
CA ALA A 206 -11.43 28.88 -26.41
C ALA A 206 -10.20 29.14 -25.51
N ALA A 207 -10.40 29.74 -24.32
CA ALA A 207 -9.31 29.95 -23.37
C ALA A 207 -8.72 28.61 -22.91
N GLY A 208 -7.40 28.58 -22.72
CA GLY A 208 -6.67 27.37 -22.32
C GLY A 208 -7.01 26.88 -20.91
N ASP A 209 -7.59 27.77 -20.10
CA ASP A 209 -7.98 27.63 -18.70
C ASP A 209 -9.51 27.72 -18.50
N ALA A 210 -10.30 27.62 -19.57
CA ALA A 210 -11.76 27.72 -19.51
C ALA A 210 -12.42 26.69 -18.55
N TYR A 211 -11.76 25.54 -18.33
CA TYR A 211 -12.25 24.53 -17.39
C TYR A 211 -12.03 24.98 -15.94
N GLU A 212 -10.85 25.48 -15.63
CA GLU A 212 -10.47 26.02 -14.33
C GLU A 212 -11.34 27.24 -13.95
N GLU A 213 -11.58 28.15 -14.90
CA GLU A 213 -12.51 29.27 -14.68
C GLU A 213 -13.94 28.80 -14.40
N LEU A 214 -14.41 27.75 -15.09
CA LEU A 214 -15.71 27.15 -14.81
C LEU A 214 -15.76 26.55 -13.39
N VAL A 215 -14.71 25.87 -12.96
CA VAL A 215 -14.59 25.35 -11.59
C VAL A 215 -14.71 26.48 -10.57
N GLU A 216 -13.95 27.56 -10.73
CA GLU A 216 -13.96 28.69 -9.80
C GLU A 216 -15.36 29.32 -9.71
N ARG A 217 -16.01 29.60 -10.84
CA ARG A 217 -17.38 30.15 -10.84
C ARG A 217 -18.40 29.24 -10.14
N LEU A 218 -18.24 27.92 -10.26
CA LEU A 218 -19.14 26.97 -9.60
C LEU A 218 -18.87 26.91 -8.10
N LEU A 219 -17.61 27.01 -7.65
CA LEU A 219 -17.23 27.08 -6.25
C LEU A 219 -17.68 28.40 -5.59
N GLU A 220 -17.66 29.51 -6.33
CA GLU A 220 -18.16 30.82 -5.88
C GLU A 220 -19.70 30.92 -5.85
N SER A 221 -20.40 29.95 -6.43
CA SER A 221 -21.85 29.96 -6.52
C SER A 221 -22.48 29.85 -5.13
N PRO A 222 -23.55 30.60 -4.82
CA PRO A 222 -24.34 30.42 -3.59
C PRO A 222 -24.98 29.02 -3.45
N ARG A 223 -24.92 28.20 -4.51
CA ARG A 223 -25.41 26.82 -4.55
C ARG A 223 -24.35 25.79 -4.14
N TYR A 224 -23.09 26.18 -4.03
CA TYR A 224 -22.01 25.32 -3.56
C TYR A 224 -21.95 25.35 -2.03
N GLY A 225 -22.02 24.18 -1.39
CA GLY A 225 -22.03 24.02 0.08
C GLY A 225 -23.34 23.45 0.60
#